data_AF-A0A2K3MN37-F1
#
_entry.id   AF-A0A2K3MN37-F1
#
_cell.length_a   1.000
_cell.length_b   1.000
_cell.length_c   1.000
_cell.angle_alpha   90.00
_cell.angle_beta   90.00
_cell.angle_gamma   90.00
#
_symmetry.space_group_name_H-M   'P 1'
#
loop_
_entity.id
_entity.type
_entity.pdbx_description
1 polymer ?
#
loop_
_entity_poly.entity_id
_entity_poly.type
_entity_poly.pdbx_seq_one_letter_code
_entity_poly.pdbx_strand_id
1 'polypeptide(L)'
;MAEQKRFIIEVEKAKEATQDTPSRGPAYRSIYAKDGFPAPIQGLDSCWDVFRLSVEKYPNNPMLGTREIVDGKHGKYKWLTYKEVYDMVIKVGNSIRSCGYGEGVKCGIYGANSAEWIMSMEACNAHGLLCVPLYDTLGFGAIEFIISHAEVSIAFAEEKKIPELLKTFPNATKYLKTIVSFGKVTPEQKQEVEKFGLTIYSWSEFLQLGESQSFDLPTKQRSDICTIMYTSGTTGDPKGVLISNESIITLLAGVKRLLESVNEK
;
A
#
# COMPACT_ATOMS: atom_id res chain seq x y z
N MET A 1 -3.36 -38.42 -31.07
CA MET A 1 -4.10 -37.16 -30.85
C MET A 1 -3.48 -36.51 -29.63
N ALA A 2 -2.93 -35.31 -29.73
CA ALA A 2 -2.40 -34.60 -28.57
C ALA A 2 -3.56 -34.25 -27.63
N GLU A 3 -3.52 -34.73 -26.40
CA GLU A 3 -4.47 -34.33 -25.36
C GLU A 3 -4.44 -32.81 -25.24
N GLN A 4 -5.59 -32.17 -25.48
CA GLN A 4 -5.73 -30.74 -25.34
C GLN A 4 -5.56 -30.40 -23.85
N LYS A 5 -4.40 -29.85 -23.46
CA LYS A 5 -4.14 -29.45 -22.07
C LYS A 5 -5.25 -28.49 -21.62
N ARG A 6 -6.12 -28.96 -20.73
CA ARG A 6 -7.13 -28.12 -20.06
C ARG A 6 -6.50 -27.48 -18.84
N PHE A 7 -6.42 -26.15 -18.84
CA PHE A 7 -5.87 -25.36 -17.73
C PHE A 7 -6.94 -24.97 -16.70
N ILE A 8 -8.21 -25.25 -17.01
CA ILE A 8 -9.35 -25.01 -16.15
C ILE A 8 -10.17 -26.28 -15.97
N ILE A 9 -10.75 -26.44 -14.78
CA ILE A 9 -11.63 -27.53 -14.39
C ILE A 9 -12.93 -26.97 -13.83
N GLU A 10 -14.04 -27.58 -14.21
CA GLU A 10 -15.35 -27.27 -13.62
C GLU A 10 -15.37 -27.77 -12.17
N VAL A 11 -15.64 -26.86 -11.24
CA VAL A 11 -15.71 -27.15 -9.80
C VAL A 11 -17.12 -27.03 -9.24
N GLU A 12 -18.00 -26.29 -9.92
CA GLU A 12 -19.42 -26.22 -9.60
C GLU A 12 -20.25 -26.25 -10.88
N LYS A 13 -21.30 -27.07 -10.88
CA LYS A 13 -22.25 -27.13 -12.00
C LYS A 13 -23.10 -25.87 -12.08
N ALA A 14 -23.60 -25.58 -13.28
CA ALA A 14 -24.61 -24.56 -13.48
C ALA A 14 -25.84 -24.82 -12.59
N LYS A 15 -26.46 -23.74 -12.12
CA LYS A 15 -27.70 -23.78 -11.32
C LYS A 15 -28.77 -22.94 -12.01
N GLU A 16 -29.97 -23.50 -12.14
CA GLU A 16 -31.13 -22.75 -12.62
C GLU A 16 -31.58 -21.72 -11.59
N ALA A 17 -32.38 -20.75 -12.04
CA ALA A 17 -32.93 -19.74 -11.15
C ALA A 17 -33.95 -20.37 -10.19
N THR A 18 -33.99 -19.89 -8.95
CA THR A 18 -35.08 -20.13 -8.00
C THR A 18 -35.85 -18.83 -7.77
N GLN A 19 -36.93 -18.86 -6.98
CA GLN A 19 -37.65 -17.63 -6.60
C GLN A 19 -36.73 -16.59 -5.93
N ASP A 20 -35.74 -17.04 -5.15
CA ASP A 20 -34.87 -16.18 -4.35
C ASP A 20 -33.45 -15.99 -4.93
N THR A 21 -33.08 -16.74 -5.98
CA THR A 21 -31.72 -16.69 -6.53
C THR A 21 -31.69 -16.71 -8.06
N PRO A 22 -30.87 -15.85 -8.70
CA PRO A 22 -30.72 -15.87 -10.16
C PRO A 22 -29.99 -17.13 -10.61
N SER A 23 -30.21 -17.52 -11.87
CA SER A 23 -29.45 -18.60 -12.49
C SER A 23 -27.95 -18.25 -12.54
N ARG A 24 -27.10 -19.27 -12.43
CA ARG A 24 -25.64 -19.12 -12.47
C ARG A 24 -25.04 -20.17 -13.39
N GLY A 25 -24.10 -19.75 -14.23
CA GLY A 25 -23.31 -20.66 -15.05
C GLY A 25 -22.38 -21.55 -14.21
N PRO A 26 -21.75 -22.56 -14.82
CA PRO A 26 -20.79 -23.41 -14.14
C PRO A 26 -19.56 -22.59 -13.70
N ALA A 27 -19.01 -22.92 -12.53
CA ALA A 27 -17.79 -22.31 -12.02
C ALA A 27 -16.57 -23.12 -12.44
N TYR A 28 -15.58 -22.44 -13.02
CA TYR A 28 -14.31 -23.03 -13.40
C TYR A 28 -13.18 -22.47 -12.53
N ARG A 29 -12.21 -23.32 -12.19
CA ARG A 29 -10.97 -22.92 -11.52
C ARG A 29 -9.77 -23.37 -12.33
N SER A 30 -8.63 -22.74 -12.10
CA SER A 30 -7.35 -23.28 -12.54
C SER A 30 -7.17 -24.70 -12.00
N ILE A 31 -6.57 -25.58 -12.79
CA ILE A 31 -6.17 -26.93 -12.33
C ILE A 31 -5.28 -26.89 -11.08
N TYR A 32 -4.53 -25.80 -10.88
CA TYR A 32 -3.68 -25.57 -9.71
C TYR A 32 -4.46 -25.13 -8.46
N ALA A 33 -5.76 -24.86 -8.57
CA ALA A 33 -6.61 -24.44 -7.46
C ALA A 33 -7.92 -25.25 -7.43
N LYS A 34 -7.90 -26.48 -7.96
CA LYS A 34 -9.11 -27.33 -8.05
C LYS A 34 -9.78 -27.50 -6.68
N ASP A 35 -8.97 -27.75 -5.64
CA ASP A 35 -9.43 -27.98 -4.26
C ASP A 35 -9.51 -26.69 -3.44
N GLY A 36 -9.41 -25.52 -4.09
CA GLY A 36 -9.35 -24.21 -3.45
C GLY A 36 -7.96 -23.58 -3.49
N PHE A 37 -7.83 -22.45 -2.79
CA PHE A 37 -6.56 -21.74 -2.68
C PHE A 37 -5.54 -22.57 -1.86
N PRO A 38 -4.25 -22.48 -2.18
CA PRO A 38 -3.23 -23.11 -1.34
C PRO A 38 -3.28 -22.54 0.08
N ALA A 39 -2.92 -23.37 1.05
CA ALA A 39 -2.78 -22.90 2.42
C ALA A 39 -1.76 -21.76 2.49
N PRO A 40 -1.99 -20.74 3.35
CA PRO A 40 -1.01 -19.70 3.61
C PRO A 40 0.36 -20.27 3.99
N ILE A 41 1.43 -19.58 3.61
CA ILE A 41 2.80 -19.98 3.91
C ILE A 41 3.00 -19.93 5.43
N GLN A 42 3.46 -21.04 6.03
CA GLN A 42 3.69 -21.11 7.47
C GLN A 42 4.72 -20.06 7.91
N GLY A 43 4.40 -19.31 8.97
CA GLY A 43 5.23 -18.23 9.50
C GLY A 43 5.08 -16.89 8.77
N LEU A 44 4.17 -16.79 7.80
CA LEU A 44 3.76 -15.54 7.16
C LEU A 44 2.31 -15.23 7.50
N ASP A 45 2.09 -14.26 8.38
CA ASP A 45 0.76 -13.86 8.86
C ASP A 45 0.39 -12.43 8.48
N SER A 46 1.36 -11.63 8.03
CA SER A 46 1.15 -10.26 7.55
C SER A 46 2.05 -9.85 6.40
N CYS A 47 1.69 -8.77 5.70
CA CYS A 47 2.58 -8.12 4.72
C CYS A 47 3.90 -7.68 5.38
N TRP A 48 3.86 -7.30 6.66
CA TRP A 48 5.07 -6.97 7.43
C TRP A 48 5.99 -8.18 7.59
N ASP A 49 5.46 -9.39 7.83
CA ASP A 49 6.31 -10.59 7.93
C ASP A 49 7.02 -10.89 6.62
N VAL A 50 6.33 -10.71 5.49
CA VAL A 50 6.93 -10.88 4.16
C VAL A 50 8.14 -9.98 4.00
N PHE A 51 8.01 -8.70 4.34
CA PHE A 51 9.11 -7.75 4.25
C PHE A 51 10.21 -8.02 5.29
N ARG A 52 9.86 -8.15 6.58
CA ARG A 52 10.81 -8.40 7.68
C ARG A 52 11.65 -9.66 7.44
N LEU A 53 11.03 -10.79 7.09
CA LEU A 53 11.76 -12.03 6.84
C LEU A 53 12.64 -11.94 5.59
N SER A 54 12.24 -11.17 4.58
CA SER A 54 13.09 -10.89 3.41
C SER A 54 14.33 -10.09 3.80
N VAL A 55 14.18 -9.10 4.70
CA VAL A 55 15.30 -8.32 5.24
C VAL A 55 16.25 -9.20 6.06
N GLU A 56 15.73 -10.07 6.91
CA GLU A 56 16.54 -11.01 7.71
C GLU A 56 17.33 -11.97 6.82
N LYS A 57 16.73 -12.43 5.72
CA LYS A 57 17.36 -13.39 4.81
C LYS A 57 18.36 -12.75 3.85
N TYR A 58 18.10 -11.52 3.39
CA TYR A 58 18.86 -10.86 2.31
C TYR A 58 19.26 -9.41 2.65
N PRO A 59 19.83 -9.12 3.83
CA PRO A 59 19.97 -7.75 4.33
C PRO A 59 20.78 -6.83 3.42
N ASN A 60 21.81 -7.38 2.75
CA ASN A 60 22.73 -6.62 1.92
C ASN A 60 22.36 -6.61 0.42
N ASN A 61 21.29 -7.29 0.02
CA ASN A 61 20.87 -7.30 -1.38
C ASN A 61 20.23 -5.95 -1.75
N PRO A 62 20.42 -5.47 -3.00
CA PRO A 62 19.68 -4.31 -3.50
C PRO A 62 18.16 -4.54 -3.44
N MET A 63 17.41 -3.56 -2.93
CA MET A 63 15.95 -3.58 -2.84
C MET A 63 15.32 -2.45 -3.63
N LEU A 64 15.58 -1.19 -3.26
CA LEU A 64 14.97 -0.02 -3.89
C LEU A 64 16.03 0.77 -4.66
N GLY A 65 15.81 0.96 -5.96
CA GLY A 65 16.73 1.65 -6.86
C GLY A 65 16.14 2.95 -7.38
N THR A 66 16.85 4.07 -7.17
CA THR A 66 16.48 5.37 -7.75
C THR A 66 17.53 5.79 -8.77
N ARG A 67 17.10 6.27 -9.93
CA ARG A 67 18.03 6.80 -10.95
C ARG A 67 18.46 8.21 -10.56
N GLU A 68 19.77 8.43 -10.49
CA GLU A 68 20.30 9.77 -10.35
C GLU A 68 19.97 10.61 -11.59
N ILE A 69 19.63 11.88 -11.40
CA ILE A 69 19.46 12.83 -12.50
C ILE A 69 20.73 13.67 -12.58
N VAL A 70 21.50 13.49 -13.65
CA VAL A 70 22.73 14.23 -13.93
C VAL A 70 22.51 14.99 -15.24
N ASP A 71 22.60 16.32 -15.21
CA ASP A 71 22.36 17.19 -16.36
C ASP A 71 21.02 16.93 -17.08
N GLY A 72 19.95 16.68 -16.30
CA GLY A 72 18.61 16.40 -16.81
C GLY A 72 18.46 15.02 -17.47
N LYS A 73 19.50 14.18 -17.46
CA LYS A 73 19.46 12.81 -17.98
C LYS A 73 19.49 11.80 -16.85
N HIS A 74 18.83 10.68 -17.08
CA HIS A 74 18.85 9.59 -16.12
C HIS A 74 20.19 8.85 -16.14
N GLY A 75 20.91 8.94 -15.04
CA GLY A 75 22.16 8.24 -14.78
C GLY A 75 21.97 6.80 -14.31
N LYS A 76 22.94 6.34 -13.50
CA LYS A 76 22.96 5.01 -12.89
C LYS A 76 21.92 4.91 -11.77
N TYR A 77 21.59 3.67 -11.41
CA TYR A 77 20.81 3.41 -10.20
C TYR A 77 21.69 3.55 -8.96
N LYS A 78 21.19 4.32 -8.00
CA LYS A 78 21.61 4.26 -6.60
C LYS A 78 20.65 3.34 -5.88
N TRP A 79 21.20 2.27 -5.30
CA TRP A 79 20.42 1.24 -4.61
C TRP A 79 20.47 1.44 -3.10
N LEU A 80 19.33 1.23 -2.46
CA LEU A 80 19.22 0.94 -1.04
C LEU A 80 19.12 -0.57 -0.87
N THR A 81 19.86 -1.10 0.10
CA THR A 81 19.79 -2.49 0.52
C THR A 81 18.52 -2.76 1.34
N TYR A 82 18.11 -4.02 1.46
CA TYR A 82 16.99 -4.39 2.33
C TYR A 82 17.14 -3.86 3.76
N LYS A 83 18.34 -3.91 4.33
CA LYS A 83 18.60 -3.41 5.68
C LYS A 83 18.42 -1.90 5.79
N GLU A 84 18.94 -1.14 4.82
CA GLU A 84 18.77 0.33 4.79
C GLU A 84 17.30 0.72 4.63
N VAL A 85 16.56 0.01 3.78
CA VAL A 85 15.11 0.23 3.62
C VAL A 85 14.37 -0.09 4.92
N TYR A 86 14.69 -1.21 5.58
CA TYR A 86 14.09 -1.57 6.87
C TYR A 86 14.31 -0.48 7.92
N ASP A 87 15.55 0.00 8.06
CA ASP A 87 15.87 1.05 9.04
C ASP A 87 15.12 2.35 8.73
N MET A 88 14.96 2.69 7.46
CA MET A 88 14.16 3.84 7.06
C MET A 88 12.67 3.62 7.35
N VAL A 89 12.14 2.43 7.09
CA VAL A 89 10.74 2.07 7.36
C VAL A 89 10.40 2.21 8.84
N ILE A 90 11.27 1.73 9.73
CA ILE A 90 11.10 1.90 11.18
C ILE A 90 11.16 3.38 11.57
N LYS A 91 12.06 4.18 10.98
CA LYS A 91 12.11 5.63 11.23
C LYS A 91 10.83 6.35 10.80
N VAL A 92 10.35 6.08 9.57
CA VAL A 92 9.09 6.65 9.05
C VAL A 92 7.93 6.30 9.99
N GLY A 93 7.84 5.03 10.39
CA GLY A 93 6.82 4.56 11.31
C GLY A 93 6.88 5.20 12.69
N ASN A 94 8.06 5.33 13.29
CA ASN A 94 8.25 6.04 14.55
C ASN A 94 7.86 7.52 14.45
N SER A 95 8.12 8.17 13.32
CA SER A 95 7.67 9.53 13.07
C SER A 95 6.14 9.63 12.98
N ILE A 96 5.47 8.69 12.29
CA ILE A 96 4.00 8.61 12.27
C ILE A 96 3.45 8.47 13.70
N ARG A 97 4.03 7.56 14.49
CA ARG A 97 3.64 7.36 15.91
C ARG A 97 3.88 8.60 16.76
N SER A 98 4.95 9.35 16.49
CA SER A 98 5.30 10.60 17.20
C SER A 98 4.34 11.75 16.88
N CYS A 99 3.67 11.71 15.72
CA CYS A 99 2.54 12.59 15.41
C CYS A 99 1.24 12.21 16.16
N GLY A 100 1.26 11.15 16.99
CA GLY A 100 0.11 10.67 17.75
C GLY A 100 -0.77 9.67 17.00
N TYR A 101 -0.37 9.21 15.81
CA TYR A 101 -1.12 8.22 15.05
C TYR A 101 -0.80 6.80 15.52
N GLY A 102 -1.86 6.02 15.78
CA GLY A 102 -1.76 4.64 16.24
C GLY A 102 -2.25 3.62 15.22
N GLU A 103 -2.42 2.38 15.69
CA GLU A 103 -3.00 1.29 14.90
C GLU A 103 -4.38 1.70 14.33
N GLY A 104 -4.68 1.24 13.11
CA GLY A 104 -5.96 1.51 12.43
C GLY A 104 -6.06 2.88 11.77
N VAL A 105 -5.07 3.76 11.91
CA VAL A 105 -5.00 5.05 11.19
C VAL A 105 -4.83 4.79 9.69
N LYS A 106 -5.52 5.57 8.86
CA LYS A 106 -5.45 5.51 7.41
C LYS A 106 -4.44 6.54 6.91
N CYS A 107 -3.43 6.05 6.19
CA CYS A 107 -2.34 6.84 5.63
C CYS A 107 -2.51 6.93 4.11
N GLY A 108 -2.79 8.13 3.61
CA GLY A 108 -2.83 8.41 2.18
C GLY A 108 -1.43 8.42 1.60
N ILE A 109 -1.23 7.85 0.40
CA ILE A 109 0.05 7.96 -0.32
C ILE A 109 -0.21 8.43 -1.75
N TYR A 110 0.18 9.67 -2.08
CA TYR A 110 -0.14 10.35 -3.33
C TYR A 110 1.09 10.69 -4.16
N GLY A 111 1.33 9.91 -5.21
CA GLY A 111 2.43 10.18 -6.15
C GLY A 111 2.77 8.98 -7.01
N ALA A 112 3.75 9.17 -7.89
CA ALA A 112 4.32 8.09 -8.67
C ALA A 112 5.08 7.08 -7.77
N ASN A 113 5.33 5.89 -8.32
CA ASN A 113 6.18 4.89 -7.66
C ASN A 113 7.59 5.47 -7.41
N SER A 114 7.98 5.52 -6.14
CA SER A 114 9.30 5.94 -5.67
C SER A 114 9.73 5.13 -4.45
N ALA A 115 10.99 5.30 -4.02
CA ALA A 115 11.48 4.64 -2.82
C ALA A 115 10.68 5.08 -1.57
N GLU A 116 10.42 6.38 -1.43
CA GLU A 116 9.66 6.97 -0.33
C GLU A 116 8.22 6.46 -0.30
N TRP A 117 7.61 6.24 -1.47
CA TRP A 117 6.31 5.58 -1.58
C TRP A 117 6.36 4.21 -0.91
N ILE A 118 7.28 3.33 -1.35
CA ILE A 118 7.37 1.96 -0.82
C ILE A 118 7.67 1.96 0.67
N MET A 119 8.60 2.82 1.12
CA MET A 119 8.95 2.93 2.54
C MET A 119 7.76 3.40 3.39
N SER A 120 6.92 4.30 2.86
CA SER A 120 5.71 4.76 3.56
C SER A 120 4.68 3.64 3.69
N MET A 121 4.48 2.83 2.65
CA MET A 121 3.59 1.65 2.73
C MET A 121 4.12 0.59 3.69
N GLU A 122 5.42 0.28 3.64
CA GLU A 122 5.99 -0.70 4.56
C GLU A 122 5.96 -0.21 6.01
N ALA A 123 6.07 1.10 6.25
CA ALA A 123 5.85 1.69 7.56
C ALA A 123 4.41 1.52 8.05
N CYS A 124 3.43 1.62 7.14
CA CYS A 124 2.04 1.30 7.46
C CYS A 124 1.90 -0.18 7.88
N ASN A 125 2.43 -1.10 7.09
CA ASN A 125 2.43 -2.53 7.41
C ASN A 125 3.09 -2.80 8.78
N ALA A 126 4.26 -2.20 9.04
CA ALA A 126 5.03 -2.38 10.27
C ALA A 126 4.28 -1.88 11.51
N HIS A 127 3.59 -0.74 11.43
CA HIS A 127 2.96 -0.09 12.58
C HIS A 127 1.45 -0.36 12.71
N GLY A 128 0.89 -1.26 11.90
CA GLY A 128 -0.55 -1.60 11.95
C GLY A 128 -1.43 -0.47 11.43
N LEU A 129 -0.92 0.31 10.47
CA LEU A 129 -1.64 1.39 9.81
C LEU A 129 -2.18 0.89 8.47
N LEU A 130 -3.22 1.54 7.96
CA LEU A 130 -3.84 1.18 6.69
C LEU A 130 -3.29 2.08 5.59
N CYS A 131 -2.65 1.48 4.58
CA CYS A 131 -2.23 2.20 3.39
C CYS A 131 -3.45 2.52 2.51
N VAL A 132 -3.60 3.79 2.10
CA VAL A 132 -4.63 4.25 1.16
C VAL A 132 -3.93 4.90 -0.04
N PRO A 133 -3.60 4.13 -1.09
CA PRO A 133 -3.00 4.69 -2.30
C PRO A 133 -3.95 5.70 -2.96
N LEU A 134 -3.44 6.90 -3.21
CA LEU A 134 -4.16 7.97 -3.89
C LEU A 134 -3.68 8.01 -5.35
N TYR A 135 -4.59 7.72 -6.29
CA TYR A 135 -4.23 7.60 -7.70
C TYR A 135 -3.79 8.93 -8.29
N ASP A 136 -2.57 8.95 -8.84
CA ASP A 136 -1.94 10.12 -9.47
C ASP A 136 -2.87 10.82 -10.49
N THR A 137 -3.67 10.04 -11.22
CA THR A 137 -4.39 10.46 -12.44
C THR A 137 -5.87 10.82 -12.25
N LEU A 138 -6.45 10.66 -11.05
CA LEU A 138 -7.91 10.83 -10.86
C LEU A 138 -8.37 12.28 -10.62
N GLY A 139 -7.44 13.24 -10.53
CA GLY A 139 -7.71 14.67 -10.28
C GLY A 139 -8.18 14.97 -8.85
N PHE A 140 -8.11 16.24 -8.42
CA PHE A 140 -8.38 16.61 -7.01
C PHE A 140 -9.75 16.17 -6.47
N GLY A 141 -10.81 16.16 -7.28
CA GLY A 141 -12.16 15.80 -6.81
C GLY A 141 -12.24 14.36 -6.30
N ALA A 142 -11.64 13.42 -7.02
CA ALA A 142 -11.55 12.03 -6.56
C ALA A 142 -10.62 11.88 -5.36
N ILE A 143 -9.53 12.66 -5.31
CA ILE A 143 -8.60 12.66 -4.17
C ILE A 143 -9.30 13.14 -2.89
N GLU A 144 -10.05 14.24 -2.98
CA GLU A 144 -10.87 14.77 -1.88
C GLU A 144 -11.89 13.74 -1.39
N PHE A 145 -12.61 13.11 -2.34
CA PHE A 145 -13.57 12.06 -2.02
C PHE A 145 -12.89 10.91 -1.28
N ILE A 146 -11.76 10.40 -1.78
CA ILE A 146 -11.05 9.28 -1.17
C ILE A 146 -10.55 9.64 0.23
N ILE A 147 -9.90 10.81 0.40
CA ILE A 147 -9.42 11.27 1.71
C ILE A 147 -10.55 11.34 2.72
N SER A 148 -11.71 11.88 2.30
CA SER A 148 -12.86 12.06 3.18
C SER A 148 -13.57 10.73 3.47
N HIS A 149 -13.75 9.88 2.47
CA HIS A 149 -14.46 8.61 2.59
C HIS A 149 -13.66 7.56 3.37
N ALA A 150 -12.33 7.52 3.19
CA ALA A 150 -11.46 6.63 3.96
C ALA A 150 -11.01 7.22 5.31
N GLU A 151 -11.39 8.48 5.60
CA GLU A 151 -10.99 9.21 6.80
C GLU A 151 -9.46 9.25 6.98
N VAL A 152 -8.76 9.56 5.88
CA VAL A 152 -7.29 9.63 5.87
C VAL A 152 -6.82 10.73 6.82
N SER A 153 -5.99 10.36 7.80
CA SER A 153 -5.52 11.28 8.85
C SER A 153 -4.16 11.91 8.55
N ILE A 154 -3.31 11.17 7.82
CA ILE A 154 -1.99 11.61 7.37
C ILE A 154 -1.82 11.27 5.88
N ALA A 155 -1.26 12.18 5.09
CA ALA A 155 -1.00 11.95 3.67
C ALA A 155 0.47 12.18 3.33
N PHE A 156 1.11 11.16 2.77
CA PHE A 156 2.41 11.23 2.12
C PHE A 156 2.22 11.62 0.67
N ALA A 157 2.97 12.57 0.15
CA ALA A 157 2.77 13.07 -1.21
C ALA A 157 4.09 13.41 -1.92
N GLU A 158 4.16 13.12 -3.22
CA GLU A 158 5.22 13.62 -4.08
C GLU A 158 5.17 15.16 -4.12
N GLU A 159 6.33 15.83 -4.12
CA GLU A 159 6.43 17.29 -4.01
C GLU A 159 5.53 18.04 -5.01
N LYS A 160 5.50 17.58 -6.27
CA LYS A 160 4.69 18.18 -7.35
C LYS A 160 3.18 17.99 -7.16
N LYS A 161 2.75 17.12 -6.25
CA LYS A 161 1.34 16.81 -5.96
C LYS A 161 0.75 17.63 -4.84
N ILE A 162 1.59 18.31 -4.06
CA ILE A 162 1.15 19.19 -2.96
C ILE A 162 0.14 20.25 -3.44
N PRO A 163 0.35 20.99 -4.56
CA PRO A 163 -0.63 21.99 -5.01
C PRO A 163 -2.00 21.39 -5.35
N GLU A 164 -2.04 20.18 -5.92
CA GLU A 164 -3.30 19.49 -6.22
C GLU A 164 -3.99 19.00 -4.95
N LEU A 165 -3.22 18.54 -3.95
CA LEU A 165 -3.75 18.16 -2.63
C LEU A 165 -4.37 19.35 -1.91
N LEU A 166 -3.77 20.54 -1.98
CA LEU A 166 -4.33 21.76 -1.36
C LEU A 166 -5.68 22.18 -1.96
N LYS A 167 -5.97 21.82 -3.22
CA LYS A 167 -7.28 22.09 -3.84
C LYS A 167 -8.43 21.29 -3.20
N THR A 168 -8.13 20.26 -2.40
CA THR A 168 -9.14 19.47 -1.67
C THR A 168 -9.62 20.16 -0.38
N PHE A 169 -9.06 21.34 -0.07
CA PHE A 169 -9.42 22.09 1.13
C PHE A 169 -10.63 23.01 0.85
N PRO A 170 -11.53 23.20 1.82
CA PRO A 170 -11.44 22.74 3.22
C PRO A 170 -11.97 21.33 3.47
N ASN A 171 -12.57 20.65 2.50
CA ASN A 171 -13.33 19.42 2.76
C ASN A 171 -12.45 18.29 3.33
N ALA A 172 -11.26 18.09 2.75
CA ALA A 172 -10.31 17.07 3.22
C ALA A 172 -9.81 17.32 4.65
N THR A 173 -9.79 18.58 5.12
CA THR A 173 -9.22 18.98 6.42
C THR A 173 -10.05 18.50 7.61
N LYS A 174 -11.29 18.04 7.36
CA LYS A 174 -12.12 17.36 8.36
C LYS A 174 -11.39 16.15 8.95
N TYR A 175 -10.68 15.40 8.12
CA TYR A 175 -10.00 14.15 8.50
C TYR A 175 -8.48 14.27 8.42
N LEU A 176 -7.95 14.87 7.35
CA LEU A 176 -6.51 15.04 7.15
C LEU A 176 -5.95 16.09 8.11
N LYS A 177 -4.92 15.73 8.89
CA LYS A 177 -4.26 16.60 9.88
C LYS A 177 -2.76 16.80 9.62
N THR A 178 -2.11 15.85 8.95
CA THR A 178 -0.68 15.93 8.64
C THR A 178 -0.40 15.59 7.18
N ILE A 179 0.45 16.39 6.54
CA ILE A 179 0.97 16.15 5.19
C ILE A 179 2.48 15.94 5.27
N VAL A 180 3.00 14.95 4.55
CA VAL A 180 4.43 14.69 4.43
C VAL A 180 4.81 14.74 2.96
N SER A 181 5.60 15.72 2.57
CA SER A 181 6.18 15.80 1.23
C SER A 181 7.36 14.84 1.11
N PHE A 182 7.44 14.04 0.06
CA PHE A 182 8.63 13.26 -0.29
C PHE A 182 9.83 14.13 -0.66
N GLY A 183 9.59 15.42 -0.94
CA GLY A 183 10.61 16.40 -1.26
C GLY A 183 10.60 17.57 -0.29
N LYS A 184 10.86 18.75 -0.83
CA LYS A 184 10.91 20.01 -0.07
C LYS A 184 9.50 20.51 0.22
N VAL A 185 9.44 21.43 1.18
CA VAL A 185 8.24 22.17 1.56
C VAL A 185 8.62 23.64 1.68
N THR A 186 7.85 24.53 1.06
CA THR A 186 8.10 25.97 1.13
C THR A 186 7.42 26.61 2.35
N PRO A 187 7.92 27.77 2.83
CA PRO A 187 7.24 28.51 3.91
C PRO A 187 5.78 28.86 3.58
N GLU A 188 5.48 29.17 2.32
CA GLU A 188 4.13 29.50 1.86
C GLU A 188 3.20 28.28 1.96
N GLN A 189 3.69 27.09 1.62
CA GLN A 189 2.94 25.84 1.80
C GLN A 189 2.65 25.58 3.28
N LYS A 190 3.62 25.82 4.18
CA LYS A 190 3.42 25.70 5.63
C LYS A 190 2.32 26.65 6.12
N GLN A 191 2.43 27.93 5.79
CA GLN A 191 1.42 28.93 6.15
C GLN A 191 0.04 28.59 5.59
N GLU A 192 -0.04 28.07 4.37
CA GLU A 192 -1.31 27.71 3.75
C GLU A 192 -2.00 26.56 4.49
N VAL A 193 -1.28 25.49 4.84
CA VAL A 193 -1.89 24.36 5.59
C VAL A 193 -2.24 24.74 7.03
N GLU A 194 -1.44 25.61 7.67
CA GLU A 194 -1.67 26.08 9.04
C GLU A 194 -2.99 26.86 9.17
N LYS A 195 -3.40 27.61 8.13
CA LYS A 195 -4.72 28.28 8.09
C LYS A 195 -5.89 27.33 8.28
N PHE A 196 -5.70 26.04 7.94
CA PHE A 196 -6.71 25.00 8.10
C PHE A 196 -6.45 24.09 9.31
N GLY A 197 -5.47 24.41 10.16
CA GLY A 197 -5.11 23.63 11.34
C GLY A 197 -4.35 22.34 11.03
N LEU A 198 -3.67 22.27 9.88
CA LEU A 198 -2.84 21.14 9.47
C LEU A 198 -1.35 21.44 9.68
N THR A 199 -0.56 20.38 9.70
CA THR A 199 0.91 20.44 9.66
C THR A 199 1.43 19.85 8.36
N ILE A 200 2.51 20.41 7.81
CA ILE A 200 3.21 19.85 6.65
C ILE A 200 4.71 19.77 6.92
N TYR A 201 5.30 18.61 6.62
CA TYR A 201 6.72 18.33 6.79
C TYR A 201 7.36 17.95 5.45
N SER A 202 8.60 18.38 5.23
CA SER A 202 9.47 17.70 4.26
C SER A 202 9.85 16.31 4.78
N TRP A 203 10.26 15.41 3.87
CA TRP A 203 10.65 14.04 4.24
C TRP A 203 11.72 14.03 5.34
N SER A 204 12.74 14.88 5.20
CA SER A 204 13.81 15.01 6.19
C SER A 204 13.34 15.53 7.55
N GLU A 205 12.45 16.54 7.58
CA GLU A 205 11.89 17.06 8.83
C GLU A 205 11.02 16.01 9.51
N PHE A 206 10.23 15.27 8.73
CA PHE A 206 9.35 14.24 9.24
C PHE A 206 10.14 13.12 9.92
N LEU A 207 11.22 12.64 9.32
CA LEU A 207 12.07 11.58 9.89
C LEU A 207 12.71 11.97 11.23
N GLN A 208 12.94 13.26 11.49
CA GLN A 208 13.50 13.74 12.75
C GLN A 208 12.51 13.63 13.92
N LEU A 209 11.19 13.64 13.65
CA LEU A 209 10.17 13.55 14.70
C LEU A 209 10.28 12.25 15.51
N GLY A 210 10.62 11.14 14.85
CA GLY A 210 10.74 9.82 15.45
C GLY A 210 12.16 9.41 15.87
N GLU A 211 13.18 10.26 15.67
CA GLU A 211 14.59 9.85 15.82
C GLU A 211 14.98 9.48 17.26
N SER A 212 14.32 10.09 18.25
CA SER A 212 14.55 9.83 19.68
C SER A 212 13.53 8.89 20.31
N GLN A 213 12.58 8.37 19.53
CA GLN A 213 11.47 7.56 20.03
C GLN A 213 11.59 6.13 19.51
N SER A 214 11.19 5.17 20.33
CA SER A 214 11.07 3.77 19.95
C SER A 214 9.69 3.28 20.38
N PHE A 215 9.00 2.61 19.48
CA PHE A 215 7.68 2.04 19.72
C PHE A 215 7.71 0.55 19.44
N ASP A 216 7.07 -0.23 20.32
CA ASP A 216 6.81 -1.63 20.04
C ASP A 216 5.87 -1.76 18.84
N LEU A 217 6.23 -2.64 17.90
CA LEU A 217 5.38 -2.92 16.75
C LEU A 217 4.17 -3.77 17.19
N PRO A 218 2.95 -3.43 16.76
CA PRO A 218 1.77 -4.21 17.14
C PRO A 218 1.82 -5.61 16.53
N THR A 219 1.18 -6.59 17.16
CA THR A 219 0.97 -7.91 16.55
C THR A 219 -0.09 -7.78 15.47
N LYS A 220 0.20 -8.23 14.24
CA LYS A 220 -0.75 -8.20 13.13
C LYS A 220 -1.46 -9.53 13.01
N GLN A 221 -2.74 -9.49 12.70
CA GLN A 221 -3.56 -10.65 12.36
C GLN A 221 -3.75 -10.74 10.84
N ARG A 222 -3.96 -11.96 10.36
CA ARG A 222 -4.30 -12.23 8.94
C ARG A 222 -5.57 -11.49 8.49
N SER A 223 -6.54 -11.35 9.40
CA SER A 223 -7.80 -10.66 9.14
C SER A 223 -7.67 -9.14 9.05
N ASP A 224 -6.58 -8.56 9.53
CA ASP A 224 -6.41 -7.11 9.55
C ASP A 224 -6.34 -6.57 8.12
N ILE A 225 -7.00 -5.44 7.89
CA ILE A 225 -6.90 -4.70 6.63
C ILE A 225 -5.55 -3.98 6.60
N CYS A 226 -4.73 -4.25 5.59
CA CYS A 226 -3.47 -3.56 5.37
C CYS A 226 -3.59 -2.42 4.35
N THR A 227 -4.53 -2.54 3.40
CA THR A 227 -4.68 -1.58 2.31
C THR A 227 -6.15 -1.34 1.97
N ILE A 228 -6.51 -0.08 1.74
CA ILE A 228 -7.79 0.31 1.10
C ILE A 228 -7.47 0.79 -0.31
N MET A 229 -7.74 -0.06 -1.30
CA MET A 229 -7.44 0.24 -2.70
C MET A 229 -8.70 0.77 -3.39
N TYR A 230 -8.70 2.05 -3.75
CA TYR A 230 -9.82 2.63 -4.48
C TYR A 230 -9.83 2.20 -5.94
N THR A 231 -11.01 2.10 -6.55
CA THR A 231 -11.14 1.82 -7.98
C THR A 231 -12.15 2.76 -8.59
N SER A 232 -11.91 3.24 -9.81
CA SER A 232 -12.76 4.24 -10.47
C SER A 232 -14.17 3.74 -10.82
N GLY A 233 -14.43 2.44 -10.70
CA GLY A 233 -15.71 1.84 -11.12
C GLY A 233 -16.03 2.10 -12.60
N THR A 234 -17.17 1.58 -13.06
CA THR A 234 -17.74 1.93 -14.37
C THR A 234 -18.74 3.07 -14.27
N THR A 235 -19.28 3.33 -13.07
CA THR A 235 -20.22 4.40 -12.76
C THR A 235 -20.03 4.89 -11.32
N GLY A 236 -20.07 6.21 -11.12
CA GLY A 236 -20.13 6.87 -9.81
C GLY A 236 -18.78 7.09 -9.12
N ASP A 237 -18.85 7.35 -7.81
CA ASP A 237 -17.69 7.63 -6.98
C ASP A 237 -16.78 6.39 -6.81
N PRO A 238 -15.46 6.59 -6.61
CA PRO A 238 -14.52 5.50 -6.40
C PRO A 238 -14.91 4.58 -5.24
N LYS A 239 -14.72 3.26 -5.41
CA LYS A 239 -15.03 2.27 -4.37
C LYS A 239 -13.76 1.77 -3.69
N GLY A 240 -13.70 1.85 -2.36
CA GLY A 240 -12.59 1.37 -1.56
C GLY A 240 -12.63 -0.15 -1.33
N VAL A 241 -11.75 -0.88 -2.01
CA VAL A 241 -11.58 -2.32 -1.83
C VAL A 241 -10.72 -2.57 -0.59
N LEU A 242 -11.28 -3.25 0.40
CA LEU A 242 -10.55 -3.65 1.60
C LEU A 242 -9.69 -4.87 1.30
N ILE A 243 -8.37 -4.74 1.50
CA ILE A 243 -7.41 -5.81 1.29
C ILE A 243 -6.83 -6.21 2.64
N SER A 244 -7.07 -7.46 3.04
CA SER A 244 -6.52 -8.03 4.26
C SER A 244 -5.11 -8.57 4.05
N ASN A 245 -4.36 -8.72 5.15
CA ASN A 245 -3.09 -9.45 5.15
C ASN A 245 -3.24 -10.86 4.55
N GLU A 246 -4.32 -11.58 4.89
CA GLU A 246 -4.63 -12.90 4.36
C GLU A 246 -4.75 -12.93 2.84
N SER A 247 -5.35 -11.88 2.26
CA SER A 247 -5.52 -11.77 0.80
C SER A 247 -4.16 -11.76 0.09
N ILE A 248 -3.20 -10.99 0.62
CA ILE A 248 -1.85 -10.89 0.07
C ILE A 248 -1.06 -12.18 0.29
N ILE A 249 -1.14 -12.77 1.49
CA ILE A 249 -0.40 -14.02 1.78
C ILE A 249 -0.93 -15.19 0.95
N THR A 250 -2.24 -15.24 0.73
CA THR A 250 -2.87 -16.25 -0.14
C THR A 250 -2.42 -16.08 -1.58
N LEU A 251 -2.28 -14.84 -2.07
CA LEU A 251 -1.70 -14.55 -3.38
C LEU A 251 -0.27 -15.10 -3.48
N LEU A 252 0.58 -14.86 -2.47
CA LEU A 252 1.96 -15.35 -2.43
C LEU A 252 2.04 -16.87 -2.40
N ALA A 253 1.16 -17.53 -1.64
CA ALA A 253 1.05 -19.00 -1.65
C ALA A 253 0.66 -19.53 -3.04
N GLY A 254 -0.23 -18.82 -3.74
CA GLY A 254 -0.59 -19.10 -5.14
C GLY A 254 0.60 -18.99 -6.09
N VAL A 255 1.37 -17.91 -6.00
CA VAL A 255 2.58 -17.70 -6.82
C VAL A 255 3.61 -18.78 -6.54
N LYS A 256 3.88 -19.09 -5.27
CA LYS A 256 4.80 -20.16 -4.88
C LYS A 256 4.41 -21.51 -5.50
N ARG A 257 3.12 -21.89 -5.38
CA ARG A 257 2.60 -23.14 -5.96
C ARG A 257 2.77 -23.17 -7.48
N LEU A 258 2.57 -22.03 -8.15
CA LEU A 258 2.77 -21.94 -9.60
C LEU A 258 4.25 -22.14 -9.97
N LEU A 259 5.18 -21.47 -9.30
CA LEU A 259 6.63 -21.61 -9.55
C LEU A 259 7.10 -23.05 -9.34
N GLU A 260 6.67 -23.69 -8.25
CA GLU A 260 6.96 -25.10 -7.97
C GLU A 260 6.44 -26.02 -9.08
N SER A 261 5.27 -25.73 -9.66
CA SER A 261 4.68 -26.53 -10.74
C SER A 261 5.47 -26.47 -12.06
N VAL A 262 6.29 -25.44 -12.25
CA VAL A 262 7.16 -25.27 -13.43
C VAL A 262 8.63 -25.52 -13.15
N ASN A 263 8.96 -26.09 -11.98
CA ASN A 263 10.32 -26.34 -11.50
C ASN A 263 11.20 -25.07 -11.37
N GLU A 264 10.58 -23.91 -11.21
CA GLU A 264 11.28 -22.67 -10.83
C GLU A 264 11.39 -22.62 -9.29
N LYS A 265 12.59 -22.36 -8.78
CA LYS A 265 12.90 -22.34 -7.33
C LYS A 265 13.03 -20.93 -6.78
#